data_AF-A0A355TZV6-F1
#
_entry.id   AF-A0A355TZV6-F1
#
_cell.length_a   1.000
_cell.length_b   1.000
_cell.length_c   1.000
_cell.angle_alpha   90.00
_cell.angle_beta   90.00
_cell.angle_gamma   90.00
#
_symmetry.space_group_name_H-M   'P 1'
#
loop_
_entity.id
_entity.type
_entity.pdbx_description
1 polymer ?
#
loop_
_entity_poly.entity_id
_entity_poly.type
_entity_poly.pdbx_seq_one_letter_code
_entity_poly.pdbx_strand_id
1 'polypeptide(L)'
;MAEVVGVRFKEVGKVYYFNPVDNKLNSGDMVIVETARGFECGEIAMPNKIVDDSEITHPLKPIVRIATEKDLQRLAENREKEVEAYKICEQKIAQHKLEMKLVNVEYTFDN
;
A
#
# COMPACT_ATOMS: atom_id res chain seq x y z
N MET A 1 2.59 11.90 -23.68
CA MET A 1 1.53 10.97 -23.26
C MET A 1 2.20 9.85 -22.51
N ALA A 2 1.68 9.49 -21.34
CA ALA A 2 2.22 8.41 -20.52
C ALA A 2 1.12 7.44 -20.11
N GLU A 3 1.49 6.18 -19.96
CA GLU A 3 0.62 5.15 -19.41
C GLU A 3 0.77 5.10 -17.89
N VAL A 4 -0.35 5.06 -17.17
CA VAL A 4 -0.39 5.04 -15.71
C VAL A 4 -1.39 4.00 -15.20
N VAL A 5 -1.15 3.52 -13.99
CA VAL A 5 -2.16 2.79 -13.19
C VAL A 5 -2.34 3.48 -11.85
N GLY A 6 -3.53 3.33 -11.28
CA GLY A 6 -3.83 3.82 -9.94
C GLY A 6 -3.71 2.69 -8.91
N VAL A 7 -2.83 2.85 -7.93
CA VAL A 7 -2.61 1.91 -6.83
C VAL A 7 -3.16 2.49 -5.54
N ARG A 8 -3.85 1.67 -4.75
CA ARG A 8 -4.43 2.01 -3.45
C ARG A 8 -3.96 1.01 -2.39
N PHE A 9 -3.52 1.51 -1.24
CA PHE A 9 -2.95 0.67 -0.16
C PHE A 9 -3.93 0.33 0.97
N LYS A 10 -5.06 1.06 1.06
CA LYS A 10 -6.11 0.88 2.07
C LYS A 10 -7.48 0.91 1.41
N GLU A 11 -8.46 0.18 1.94
CA GLU A 11 -9.83 0.15 1.38
C GLU A 11 -10.41 1.55 1.13
N VAL A 12 -10.19 2.46 2.09
CA VAL A 12 -10.49 3.88 1.94
C VAL A 12 -9.17 4.65 1.99
N GLY A 13 -8.85 5.36 0.90
CA GLY A 13 -7.60 6.08 0.82
C GLY A 13 -7.38 6.77 -0.52
N LYS A 14 -6.29 7.54 -0.57
CA LYS A 14 -5.81 8.19 -1.79
C LYS A 14 -5.32 7.13 -2.78
N VAL A 15 -5.69 7.29 -4.05
CA VAL A 15 -5.11 6.53 -5.16
C VAL A 15 -3.84 7.25 -5.61
N TYR A 16 -2.75 6.50 -5.74
CA TYR A 16 -1.46 6.99 -6.20
C TYR A 16 -1.18 6.44 -7.60
N TYR A 17 -0.56 7.26 -8.46
CA TYR A 17 -0.27 6.85 -9.82
C TYR A 17 1.14 6.28 -9.95
N PHE A 18 1.25 5.16 -10.66
CA PHE A 18 2.51 4.46 -10.91
C PHE A 18 2.64 4.15 -12.40
N ASN A 19 3.87 3.99 -12.85
CA ASN A 19 4.19 3.53 -14.20
C ASN A 19 4.01 2.01 -14.26
N PRO A 20 3.11 1.46 -15.11
CA PRO A 20 2.90 0.02 -15.25
C PRO A 20 4.07 -0.71 -15.90
N VAL A 21 5.04 0.02 -16.44
CA VAL A 21 6.12 -0.50 -17.27
C VAL A 21 5.48 -1.21 -18.49
N ASP A 22 5.62 -2.52 -18.60
CA ASP A 22 5.02 -3.31 -19.68
C ASP A 22 3.85 -4.19 -19.20
N ASN A 23 3.40 -4.01 -17.95
CA ASN A 23 2.35 -4.84 -17.35
C ASN A 23 0.95 -4.35 -17.77
N LYS A 24 0.11 -5.28 -18.20
CA LYS A 24 -1.34 -5.05 -18.34
C LYS A 24 -2.03 -5.46 -17.05
N LEU A 25 -2.56 -4.47 -16.33
CA LEU A 25 -3.13 -4.64 -15.00
C LEU A 25 -4.61 -4.28 -15.00
N ASN A 26 -5.39 -5.11 -14.31
CA ASN A 26 -6.82 -4.94 -14.14
C ASN A 26 -7.13 -4.45 -12.73
N SER A 27 -8.31 -3.86 -12.55
CA SER A 27 -8.81 -3.52 -11.23
C SER A 27 -8.86 -4.76 -10.32
N GLY A 28 -8.34 -4.64 -9.11
CA GLY A 28 -8.25 -5.73 -8.13
C GLY A 28 -6.92 -6.50 -8.16
N ASP A 29 -6.07 -6.31 -9.18
CA ASP A 29 -4.74 -6.92 -9.18
C ASP A 29 -3.90 -6.36 -8.02
N MET A 30 -3.17 -7.23 -7.33
CA MET A 30 -2.27 -6.83 -6.25
C MET A 30 -0.86 -6.65 -6.80
N VAL A 31 -0.21 -5.54 -6.46
CA VAL A 31 1.12 -5.17 -6.96
C VAL A 31 2.04 -4.72 -5.84
N ILE A 32 3.32 -4.98 -6.02
CA ILE A 32 4.39 -4.48 -5.14
C ILE A 32 4.96 -3.20 -5.75
N VAL A 33 5.07 -2.17 -4.93
CA VAL A 33 5.63 -0.87 -5.30
C VAL A 33 6.57 -0.38 -4.20
N GLU A 34 7.51 0.50 -4.55
CA GLU A 34 8.41 1.11 -3.58
C GLU A 34 7.92 2.51 -3.17
N THR A 35 7.51 2.67 -1.92
CA THR A 35 7.10 3.97 -1.36
C THR A 35 8.27 4.64 -0.63
N ALA A 36 8.03 5.77 0.03
CA ALA A 36 9.04 6.37 0.90
C ALA A 36 9.28 5.57 2.19
N ARG A 37 8.42 4.59 2.50
CA ARG A 37 8.48 3.76 3.72
C ARG A 37 9.06 2.37 3.47
N GLY A 38 9.49 2.06 2.26
CA GLY A 38 9.96 0.74 1.83
C GLY A 38 9.04 0.15 0.76
N PHE A 39 9.08 -1.17 0.57
CA PHE A 39 8.12 -1.82 -0.31
C PHE A 39 6.76 -1.87 0.37
N GLU A 40 5.71 -1.72 -0.45
CA GLU A 40 4.33 -1.88 -0.04
C GLU A 40 3.57 -2.69 -1.09
N CYS A 41 2.58 -3.45 -0.63
CA CYS A 41 1.66 -4.15 -1.50
C CYS A 41 0.35 -3.36 -1.59
N GLY A 42 -0.05 -2.99 -2.80
CA GLY A 42 -1.25 -2.23 -3.07
C GLY A 42 -2.15 -2.91 -4.10
N GLU A 43 -3.41 -2.51 -4.11
CA GLU A 43 -4.42 -2.97 -5.06
C GLU A 43 -4.52 -1.98 -6.23
N ILE A 44 -4.66 -2.49 -7.45
CA ILE A 44 -4.97 -1.68 -8.63
C ILE A 44 -6.41 -1.20 -8.52
N ALA A 45 -6.58 0.08 -8.20
CA ALA A 45 -7.88 0.75 -8.15
C ALA A 45 -8.28 1.32 -9.52
N MET A 46 -7.30 1.66 -10.36
CA MET A 46 -7.51 2.13 -11.73
C MET A 46 -6.58 1.34 -12.67
N PRO A 47 -7.13 0.63 -13.67
CA PRO A 47 -6.33 -0.11 -14.63
C PRO A 47 -5.53 0.84 -15.53
N ASN A 48 -4.73 0.28 -16.43
CA ASN A 48 -3.90 1.04 -17.38
C ASN A 48 -4.72 2.13 -18.09
N LYS A 49 -4.26 3.38 -17.95
CA LYS A 49 -4.87 4.56 -18.56
C LYS A 49 -3.78 5.42 -19.17
N ILE A 50 -4.03 5.93 -20.37
CA ILE A 50 -3.18 6.92 -20.99
C ILE A 50 -3.59 8.31 -20.52
N VAL A 51 -2.64 9.10 -20.05
CA VAL A 51 -2.81 10.49 -19.61
C VAL A 51 -1.82 11.41 -20.31
N ASP A 52 -2.15 12.69 -20.38
CA ASP A 52 -1.24 13.71 -20.88
C ASP A 52 -0.10 13.95 -19.89
N ASP A 53 1.10 14.25 -20.41
CA ASP A 53 2.28 14.46 -19.55
C ASP A 53 2.12 15.69 -18.65
N SER A 54 1.27 16.65 -19.06
CA SER A 54 0.90 17.83 -18.26
C SER A 54 0.09 17.48 -17.01
N GLU A 55 -0.59 16.33 -16.97
CA GLU A 55 -1.32 15.86 -15.79
C GLU A 55 -0.39 15.19 -14.76
N ILE A 56 0.84 14.84 -15.16
CA ILE A 56 1.83 14.17 -14.31
C ILE A 56 2.59 15.23 -13.50
N THR A 57 2.12 15.47 -12.28
CA THR A 57 2.73 16.47 -11.38
C THR A 57 4.03 16.01 -10.73
N HIS A 58 4.29 14.71 -10.67
CA HIS A 58 5.47 14.12 -10.03
C HIS A 58 5.98 12.93 -10.85
N PRO A 59 7.30 12.64 -10.82
CA PRO A 59 7.84 11.45 -11.48
C PRO A 59 7.14 10.19 -11.00
N LEU A 60 6.63 9.41 -11.96
CA LEU A 60 5.96 8.14 -11.69
C LEU A 60 7.00 7.09 -11.32
N LYS A 61 6.88 6.54 -10.10
CA LYS A 61 7.64 5.34 -9.75
C LYS A 61 7.10 4.13 -10.53
N PRO A 62 7.96 3.19 -10.94
CA PRO A 62 7.52 1.97 -11.60
C PRO A 62 6.86 1.01 -10.61
N ILE A 63 5.96 0.18 -11.12
CA ILE A 63 5.57 -1.04 -10.42
C ILE A 63 6.76 -1.99 -10.41
N VAL A 64 7.04 -2.56 -9.23
CA VAL A 64 8.15 -3.49 -9.07
C VAL A 64 7.78 -4.85 -9.65
N ARG A 65 6.57 -5.35 -9.33
CA ARG A 65 6.02 -6.62 -9.83
C ARG A 65 4.57 -6.82 -9.39
N ILE A 66 3.91 -7.79 -10.02
CA ILE A 66 2.65 -8.37 -9.53
C ILE A 66 2.94 -9.12 -8.22
N ALA A 67 2.01 -9.03 -7.26
CA ALA A 67 2.09 -9.75 -6.00
C ALA A 67 1.93 -11.26 -6.24
N THR A 68 2.80 -12.04 -5.62
CA THR A 68 2.75 -13.50 -5.61
C THR A 68 1.89 -13.98 -4.43
N GLU A 69 1.53 -15.27 -4.44
CA GLU A 69 0.82 -15.88 -3.31
C GLU A 69 1.55 -15.68 -1.97
N LYS A 70 2.89 -15.74 -1.98
CA LYS A 70 3.71 -15.51 -0.78
C LYS A 70 3.54 -14.08 -0.24
N ASP A 71 3.40 -13.09 -1.13
CA ASP A 71 3.17 -11.71 -0.74
C ASP A 71 1.77 -11.51 -0.15
N LEU A 72 0.77 -12.21 -0.69
CA LEU A 72 -0.59 -12.17 -0.17
C LEU A 72 -0.69 -12.85 1.21
N GLN A 73 0.00 -13.99 1.39
CA GLN A 73 0.13 -14.64 2.69
C GLN A 73 0.80 -13.72 3.71
N ARG A 74 1.89 -13.07 3.31
CA ARG A 74 2.59 -12.06 4.12
C ARG A 74 1.67 -10.92 4.56
N LEU A 75 0.83 -10.40 3.67
CA LEU A 75 -0.17 -9.38 4.02
C LEU A 75 -1.20 -9.89 5.02
N ALA A 76 -1.66 -11.13 4.87
CA ALA A 76 -2.60 -11.73 5.81
C ALA A 76 -1.98 -11.88 7.21
N GLU A 77 -0.75 -12.40 7.29
CA GLU A 77 0.01 -12.51 8.56
C GLU A 77 0.24 -11.14 9.21
N ASN A 78 0.55 -10.12 8.41
CA ASN A 78 0.74 -8.77 8.91
C ASN A 78 -0.56 -8.22 9.54
N ARG A 79 -1.72 -8.44 8.89
CA ARG A 79 -3.03 -8.03 9.45
C ARG A 79 -3.32 -8.72 10.79
N GLU A 80 -2.97 -9.99 10.94
CA GLU A 80 -3.12 -10.69 12.23
C GLU A 80 -2.22 -10.07 13.31
N LYS A 81 -0.96 -9.78 12.98
CA LYS A 81 -0.01 -9.12 13.89
C LYS A 81 -0.45 -7.70 14.26
N GLU A 82 -1.05 -6.95 13.34
CA GLU A 82 -1.60 -5.61 13.62
C GLU A 82 -2.68 -5.66 14.69
N VAL A 83 -3.57 -6.66 14.66
CA VAL A 83 -4.62 -6.85 15.67
C VAL A 83 -4.03 -7.15 17.04
N GLU A 84 -3.00 -7.99 17.10
CA GLU A 84 -2.30 -8.29 18.36
C GLU A 84 -1.55 -7.06 18.88
N ALA A 85 -0.79 -6.39 18.03
CA ALA A 85 -0.01 -5.21 18.37
C ALA A 85 -0.90 -4.05 18.85
N TYR A 86 -2.09 -3.89 18.27
CA TYR A 86 -3.07 -2.90 18.74
C TYR A 86 -3.42 -3.10 20.22
N LYS A 87 -3.71 -4.36 20.62
CA LYS A 87 -4.03 -4.68 22.02
C LYS A 87 -2.85 -4.40 22.95
N ILE A 88 -1.63 -4.76 22.53
CA ILE A 88 -0.41 -4.51 23.30
C ILE A 88 -0.17 -3.01 23.46
N CYS A 89 -0.34 -2.22 22.40
CA CYS A 89 -0.19 -0.77 22.45
C CYS A 89 -1.20 -0.12 23.39
N GLU A 90 -2.48 -0.49 23.32
CA GLU A 90 -3.52 0.00 24.25
C GLU A 90 -3.19 -0.31 25.71
N GLN A 91 -2.75 -1.55 26.01
CA GLN A 91 -2.32 -1.94 27.35
C GLN A 91 -1.16 -1.08 27.85
N LYS A 92 -0.16 -0.81 27.00
CA LYS A 92 0.98 0.05 27.34
C LYS A 92 0.57 1.50 27.56
N ILE A 93 -0.30 2.07 26.71
CA ILE A 93 -0.83 3.43 26.87
C ILE A 93 -1.47 3.58 28.26
N ALA A 94 -2.31 2.61 28.64
CA ALA A 94 -2.96 2.58 29.95
C ALA A 94 -1.95 2.42 31.11
N GLN A 95 -1.00 1.48 30.99
CA GLN A 95 0.03 1.23 32.00
C GLN A 95 0.90 2.46 32.27
N HIS A 96 1.26 3.18 31.21
CA HIS A 96 2.10 4.37 31.27
C HIS A 96 1.31 5.67 31.51
N LYS A 97 -0.02 5.61 31.63
CA LYS A 97 -0.92 6.76 31.82
C LYS A 97 -0.71 7.86 30.78
N LEU A 98 -0.52 7.46 29.52
CA LEU A 98 -0.33 8.41 28.43
C LEU A 98 -1.69 8.99 28.03
N GLU A 99 -1.80 10.32 27.97
CA GLU A 99 -3.01 11.01 27.50
C GLU A 99 -3.05 11.00 25.96
N MET A 100 -3.28 9.81 25.38
CA MET A 100 -3.33 9.61 23.93
C MET A 100 -4.36 8.56 23.54
N LYS A 101 -4.82 8.65 22.29
CA LYS A 101 -5.72 7.67 21.68
C LYS A 101 -4.98 6.95 20.56
N LEU A 102 -4.91 5.62 20.61
CA LEU A 102 -4.41 4.84 19.48
C LEU A 102 -5.39 4.96 18.31
N VAL A 103 -4.89 5.41 17.16
CA VAL A 103 -5.72 5.61 15.96
C VAL A 103 -5.55 4.46 14.97
N ASN A 104 -4.32 3.98 14.78
CA ASN A 104 -4.04 2.87 13.89
C ASN A 104 -2.76 2.12 14.29
N VAL A 105 -2.64 0.88 13.85
CA VAL A 105 -1.42 0.06 13.89
C VAL A 105 -1.23 -0.54 12.51
N GLU A 106 0.00 -0.48 12.00
CA GLU A 106 0.37 -0.98 10.67
C GLU A 106 1.67 -1.76 10.77
N TYR A 107 1.77 -2.88 10.05
CA TYR A 107 3.02 -3.58 9.79
C TYR A 107 3.48 -3.29 8.36
N THR A 108 4.73 -2.87 8.22
CA THR A 108 5.35 -2.70 6.90
C THR A 108 5.50 -4.05 6.20
N PHE A 109 5.48 -4.02 4.87
CA PHE A 109 5.54 -5.23 4.07
C PHE A 109 6.87 -5.99 4.26
N ASP A 110 8.00 -5.27 4.29
CA ASP A 110 9.37 -5.81 4.41
C ASP A 110 9.86 -6.09 5.84
N ASN A 111 8.96 -6.28 6.81
CA ASN A 111 9.36 -6.56 8.20
C ASN A 111 10.24 -7.81 8.44
#